data_AF-A0A538EPT3-F1
#
_entry.id   AF-A0A538EPT3-F1
#
_cell.length_a   1.000
_cell.length_b   1.000
_cell.length_c   1.000
_cell.angle_alpha   90.00
_cell.angle_beta   90.00
_cell.angle_gamma   90.00
#
_symmetry.space_group_name_H-M   'P 1'
#
loop_
_entity.id
_entity.type
_entity.pdbx_description
1 polymer ?
#
loop_
_entity_poly.entity_id
_entity_poly.type
_entity_poly.pdbx_seq_one_letter_code
_entity_poly.pdbx_strand_id
1 'polypeptide(L)'
;MTSPRRCASSRSPRSTTSSGESWKRTARSASSRRISGLPLFLSESEVQELLSPADAVEAVEACFRRMATGGVHIAPRRRLEVEDGRLADMAASDLELGYAGVKAYVGMAEGAAFVVALFSTQQPELVAVLEADWLGRLRT
;
A
#
# COMPACT_ATOMS: atom_id res chain seq x y z
N MET A 1 -55.15 45.98 29.05
CA MET A 1 -54.27 47.16 29.04
C MET A 1 -52.88 46.72 28.57
N THR A 2 -52.37 47.42 27.56
CA THR A 2 -50.99 47.44 27.01
C THR A 2 -50.38 46.18 26.39
N SER A 3 -50.51 46.12 25.06
CA SER A 3 -49.51 45.59 24.09
C SER A 3 -48.39 46.64 23.88
N PRO A 4 -47.44 46.49 22.92
CA PRO A 4 -46.18 45.75 22.98
C PRO A 4 -44.96 46.69 22.81
N ARG A 5 -43.72 46.18 22.98
CA ARG A 5 -42.53 46.80 22.36
C ARG A 5 -41.65 45.75 21.68
N ARG A 6 -41.34 46.06 20.43
CA ARG A 6 -40.51 45.37 19.44
C ARG A 6 -39.07 45.90 19.47
N CYS A 7 -38.19 45.12 18.82
CA CYS A 7 -36.85 45.45 18.30
C CYS A 7 -35.74 45.61 19.36
N ALA A 8 -34.51 45.14 19.16
CA ALA A 8 -33.78 45.05 17.90
C ALA A 8 -32.81 43.84 17.83
N SER A 9 -32.56 43.46 16.59
CA SER A 9 -31.51 42.60 16.09
C SER A 9 -30.10 43.04 16.48
N SER A 10 -29.25 42.09 16.89
CA SER A 10 -27.82 42.15 16.63
C SER A 10 -27.35 40.76 16.19
N ARG A 11 -27.16 40.64 14.87
CA ARG A 11 -26.35 39.58 14.26
C ARG A 11 -24.90 39.83 14.69
N SER A 12 -24.28 38.88 15.38
CA SER A 12 -22.83 38.78 15.49
C SER A 12 -22.31 37.68 14.54
N PRO A 13 -21.07 37.82 14.04
CA PRO A 13 -20.69 37.26 12.75
C PRO A 13 -20.39 35.76 12.84
N ARG A 14 -20.73 35.05 11.76
CA ARG A 14 -20.18 33.72 11.45
C ARG A 14 -18.66 33.79 11.51
N SER A 15 -18.08 33.10 12.48
CA SER A 15 -16.67 32.71 12.44
C SER A 15 -16.54 31.51 11.50
N THR A 16 -16.30 31.81 10.23
CA THR A 16 -15.64 30.88 9.31
C THR A 16 -14.20 30.70 9.78
N THR A 17 -13.93 29.63 10.52
CA THR A 17 -12.58 29.08 10.64
C THR A 17 -12.56 27.78 9.88
N SER A 18 -12.23 27.90 8.59
CA SER A 18 -11.65 26.83 7.78
C SER A 18 -10.32 26.44 8.41
N SER A 19 -10.33 25.45 9.30
CA SER A 19 -9.12 24.91 9.93
C SER A 19 -9.16 23.40 9.82
N GLY A 20 -8.46 22.88 8.81
CA GLY A 20 -8.38 21.44 8.55
C GLY A 20 -7.66 21.07 7.26
N GLU A 21 -7.46 21.99 6.31
CA GLU A 21 -6.56 21.79 5.17
C GLU A 21 -5.08 21.99 5.60
N SER A 22 -4.51 21.01 6.30
CA SER A 22 -3.09 21.01 6.68
C SER A 22 -2.41 19.68 6.34
N TRP A 23 -2.72 19.13 5.16
CA TRP A 23 -2.12 17.89 4.65
C TRP A 23 -1.39 18.14 3.31
N LYS A 24 -1.36 19.39 2.85
CA LYS A 24 -0.61 19.80 1.65
C LYS A 24 0.79 20.28 2.09
N ARG A 25 1.82 19.54 1.63
CA ARG A 25 3.28 19.61 1.89
C ARG A 25 3.69 18.65 3.03
N THR A 26 4.41 17.55 2.78
CA THR A 26 5.65 17.50 1.98
C THR A 26 5.96 16.05 1.57
N ALA A 27 5.30 15.52 0.54
CA ALA A 27 5.90 14.42 -0.22
C ALA A 27 6.96 15.04 -1.12
N ARG A 28 8.19 15.17 -0.60
CA ARG A 28 9.35 15.43 -1.46
C ARG A 28 9.39 14.28 -2.45
N SER A 29 9.13 14.60 -3.72
CA SER A 29 9.31 13.69 -4.85
C SER A 29 10.75 13.17 -4.80
N ALA A 30 10.92 11.97 -4.24
CA ALA A 30 12.03 11.12 -4.59
C ALA A 30 11.80 10.77 -6.06
N SER A 31 12.38 11.59 -6.93
CA SER A 31 12.41 11.34 -8.37
C SER A 31 13.28 10.11 -8.59
N SER A 32 12.70 8.94 -8.34
CA SER A 32 13.22 7.68 -8.83
C SER A 32 13.16 7.78 -10.34
N ARG A 33 14.32 7.95 -10.96
CA ARG A 33 14.47 8.01 -12.42
C ARG A 33 13.96 6.67 -12.97
N ARG A 34 12.70 6.63 -13.38
CA ARG A 34 12.21 5.59 -14.28
C ARG A 34 12.93 5.79 -15.62
N ILE A 35 13.96 5.00 -15.85
CA ILE A 35 14.43 4.75 -17.21
C ILE A 35 13.31 3.95 -17.88
N SER A 36 12.67 4.52 -18.91
CA SER A 36 11.56 3.87 -19.61
C SER A 36 11.96 2.46 -20.04
N GLY A 37 11.20 1.46 -19.58
CA GLY A 37 11.42 0.05 -19.93
C GLY A 37 12.24 -0.77 -18.94
N LEU A 38 12.75 -0.19 -17.85
CA LEU A 38 13.35 -0.96 -16.75
C LEU A 38 12.37 -1.13 -15.58
N PRO A 39 12.31 -2.33 -14.98
CA PRO A 39 11.52 -2.55 -13.77
C PRO A 39 12.06 -1.69 -12.63
N LEU A 40 11.16 -1.14 -11.81
CA LEU A 40 11.55 -0.38 -10.63
C LEU A 40 12.12 -1.33 -9.57
N PHE A 41 13.35 -1.08 -9.12
CA PHE A 41 13.87 -1.73 -7.91
C PHE A 41 13.63 -0.82 -6.70
N LEU A 42 13.09 -1.37 -5.62
CA LEU A 42 12.93 -0.67 -4.34
C LEU A 42 13.64 -1.44 -3.24
N SER A 43 14.61 -0.77 -2.62
CA SER A 43 15.26 -1.24 -1.41
C SER A 43 14.33 -1.18 -0.20
N GLU A 44 14.69 -1.91 0.85
CA GLU A 44 13.96 -2.01 2.09
C GLU A 44 13.76 -0.62 2.75
N SER A 45 14.76 0.25 2.69
CA SER A 45 14.65 1.63 3.18
C SER A 45 13.68 2.48 2.36
N GLU A 46 13.69 2.34 1.03
CA GLU A 46 12.75 3.06 0.16
C GLU A 46 11.31 2.57 0.40
N VAL A 47 11.12 1.27 0.60
CA VAL A 47 9.81 0.68 0.94
C VAL A 47 9.30 1.21 2.28
N GLN A 48 10.17 1.33 3.29
CA GLN A 48 9.81 1.89 4.61
C GLN A 48 9.41 3.37 4.54
N GLU A 49 10.08 4.16 3.70
CA GLU A 49 9.76 5.58 3.52
C GLU A 49 8.44 5.81 2.79
N LEU A 50 8.01 4.85 1.95
CA LEU A 50 6.84 4.97 1.09
C LEU A 50 5.54 4.46 1.72
N LEU A 51 5.60 3.66 2.78
CA LEU A 51 4.43 2.98 3.33
C LEU A 51 4.29 3.19 4.84
N SER A 52 3.17 3.79 5.23
CA SER A 52 2.75 3.82 6.63
C SER A 52 1.94 2.58 7.02
N PRO A 53 1.82 2.26 8.31
CA PRO A 53 0.92 1.19 8.77
C PRO A 53 -0.55 1.40 8.37
N ALA A 54 -1.01 2.64 8.28
CA ALA A 54 -2.39 2.94 7.86
C ALA A 54 -2.63 2.57 6.39
N ASP A 55 -1.67 2.86 5.51
CA ASP A 55 -1.73 2.49 4.09
C ASP A 55 -1.81 0.97 3.93
N ALA A 56 -1.07 0.22 4.76
CA ALA A 56 -1.10 -1.24 4.74
C ALA A 56 -2.48 -1.80 5.13
N VAL A 57 -3.11 -1.27 6.19
CA VAL A 57 -4.45 -1.68 6.61
C VAL A 57 -5.46 -1.41 5.50
N GLU A 58 -5.47 -0.20 4.94
CA GLU A 58 -6.40 0.16 3.86
C GLU A 58 -6.24 -0.77 2.64
N ALA A 59 -4.99 -1.03 2.23
CA ALA A 59 -4.69 -1.90 1.10
C ALA A 59 -5.14 -3.35 1.34
N VAL A 60 -4.93 -3.88 2.56
CA VAL A 60 -5.34 -5.23 2.95
C VAL A 60 -6.87 -5.36 2.98
N GLU A 61 -7.58 -4.40 3.58
CA GLU A 61 -9.04 -4.41 3.59
C GLU A 61 -9.64 -4.30 2.18
N ALA A 62 -9.06 -3.46 1.31
CA ALA A 62 -9.46 -3.36 -0.08
C ALA A 62 -9.24 -4.68 -0.83
N CYS A 63 -8.11 -5.35 -0.60
CA CYS A 63 -7.84 -6.67 -1.14
C CYS A 63 -8.89 -7.70 -0.69
N PHE A 64 -9.25 -7.72 0.59
CA PHE A 64 -10.30 -8.63 1.09
C PHE A 64 -11.66 -8.41 0.45
N ARG A 65 -12.04 -7.15 0.20
CA ARG A 65 -13.28 -6.84 -0.54
C ARG A 65 -13.25 -7.41 -1.96
N ARG A 66 -12.14 -7.27 -2.68
CA ARG A 66 -11.95 -7.83 -4.03
C ARG A 66 -11.85 -9.36 -4.02
N MET A 67 -11.28 -9.95 -2.98
CA MET A 67 -11.30 -11.40 -2.79
C MET A 67 -12.73 -11.92 -2.64
N ALA A 68 -13.57 -11.22 -1.87
CA ALA A 68 -14.97 -11.62 -1.65
C ALA A 68 -15.81 -11.62 -2.93
N THR A 69 -15.44 -10.79 -3.92
CA THR A 69 -16.08 -10.74 -5.25
C THR A 69 -15.43 -11.67 -6.28
N GLY A 70 -14.35 -12.39 -5.91
CA GLY A 70 -13.62 -13.30 -6.79
C GLY A 70 -12.60 -12.62 -7.71
N GLY A 71 -12.29 -11.33 -7.50
CA GLY A 71 -11.33 -10.57 -8.29
C GLY A 71 -9.85 -10.86 -7.97
N VAL A 72 -9.59 -11.69 -6.96
CA VAL A 72 -8.25 -12.06 -6.50
C VAL A 72 -8.07 -13.57 -6.52
N HIS A 73 -6.99 -14.04 -7.14
CA HIS A 73 -6.59 -15.44 -7.15
C HIS A 73 -5.30 -15.62 -6.36
N ILE A 74 -5.26 -16.61 -5.48
CA ILE A 74 -4.11 -16.89 -4.62
C ILE A 74 -3.69 -18.35 -4.84
N ALA A 75 -2.41 -18.56 -5.15
CA ALA A 75 -1.85 -19.90 -5.25
C ALA A 75 -1.52 -20.46 -3.86
N PRO A 76 -1.64 -21.78 -3.64
CA PRO A 76 -1.11 -22.41 -2.43
C PRO A 76 0.37 -22.10 -2.28
N ARG A 77 0.79 -21.75 -1.06
CA ARG A 77 2.21 -21.53 -0.76
C ARG A 77 3.00 -22.81 -1.01
N ARG A 78 4.02 -22.73 -1.85
CA ARG A 78 4.98 -23.82 -2.07
C ARG A 78 6.23 -23.57 -1.24
N ARG A 79 6.85 -24.66 -0.78
CA ARG A 79 8.12 -24.65 -0.06
C ARG A 79 9.04 -25.69 -0.71
N LEU A 80 10.28 -25.30 -0.90
CA LEU A 80 11.35 -26.14 -1.42
C LEU A 80 12.47 -26.23 -0.38
N GLU A 81 13.11 -27.38 -0.32
CA GLU A 81 14.24 -27.59 0.56
C GLU A 81 15.49 -26.91 0.00
N VAL A 82 16.28 -26.35 0.89
CA VAL A 82 17.65 -25.88 0.65
C VAL A 82 18.48 -26.41 1.81
N GLU A 83 19.79 -26.52 1.63
CA GLU A 83 20.70 -26.90 2.73
C GLU A 83 20.49 -25.95 3.91
N ASP A 84 20.23 -26.54 5.09
CA ASP A 84 19.92 -25.83 6.34
C ASP A 84 18.83 -24.74 6.25
N GLY A 85 17.87 -24.89 5.32
CA GLY A 85 16.88 -23.86 5.09
C GLY A 85 15.66 -24.27 4.26
N ARG A 86 14.83 -23.27 3.94
CA ARG A 86 13.68 -23.40 3.05
C ARG A 86 13.55 -22.17 2.14
N LEU A 87 13.31 -22.41 0.86
CA LEU A 87 12.81 -21.42 -0.08
C LEU A 87 11.28 -21.55 -0.12
N ALA A 88 10.55 -20.44 -0.11
CA ALA A 88 9.11 -20.46 -0.26
C ALA A 88 8.62 -19.37 -1.21
N ASP A 89 7.58 -19.70 -1.97
CA ASP A 89 6.91 -18.78 -2.88
C ASP A 89 5.41 -18.67 -2.59
N MET A 90 4.89 -17.46 -2.78
CA MET A 90 3.49 -17.09 -2.61
C MET A 90 3.09 -16.23 -3.79
N ALA A 91 2.38 -16.79 -4.75
CA ALA A 91 1.88 -16.07 -5.91
C ALA A 91 0.40 -15.69 -5.74
N ALA A 92 0.04 -14.51 -6.24
CA ALA A 92 -1.34 -14.05 -6.33
C ALA A 92 -1.53 -13.13 -7.54
N SER A 93 -2.77 -13.02 -8.02
CA SER A 93 -3.18 -11.98 -8.96
C SER A 93 -4.40 -11.25 -8.44
N ASP A 94 -4.42 -9.93 -8.63
CA ASP A 94 -5.53 -9.05 -8.32
C ASP A 94 -5.94 -8.36 -9.63
N LEU A 95 -7.01 -8.87 -10.25
CA LEU A 95 -7.39 -8.50 -11.60
C LEU A 95 -8.01 -7.10 -11.65
N GLU A 96 -8.66 -6.66 -10.59
CA GLU A 96 -9.21 -5.30 -10.51
C GLU A 96 -8.10 -4.27 -10.23
N LEU A 97 -7.09 -4.63 -9.43
CA LEU A 97 -5.91 -3.77 -9.22
C LEU A 97 -4.96 -3.77 -10.43
N GLY A 98 -5.06 -4.76 -11.31
CA GLY A 98 -4.27 -4.84 -12.55
C GLY A 98 -2.86 -5.40 -12.36
N TYR A 99 -2.60 -6.09 -11.24
CA TYR A 99 -1.28 -6.65 -10.94
C TYR A 99 -1.33 -8.13 -10.56
N ALA A 100 -0.33 -8.87 -11.02
CA ALA A 100 0.03 -10.17 -10.50
C ALA A 100 1.37 -10.05 -9.78
N GLY A 101 1.61 -10.87 -8.76
CA GLY A 101 2.85 -10.80 -8.02
C GLY A 101 3.22 -12.11 -7.37
N VAL A 102 4.51 -12.23 -7.06
CA VAL A 102 5.06 -13.33 -6.28
C VAL A 102 5.90 -12.75 -5.16
N LYS A 103 5.59 -13.16 -3.92
CA LYS A 103 6.51 -13.03 -2.80
C LYS A 103 7.34 -14.30 -2.73
N ALA A 104 8.66 -14.16 -2.75
CA ALA A 104 9.59 -15.24 -2.53
C ALA A 104 10.47 -14.92 -1.31
N TYR A 105 10.84 -15.94 -0.56
CA TYR A 105 11.84 -15.78 0.47
C TYR A 105 12.64 -17.05 0.69
N VAL A 106 13.90 -16.87 1.02
CA VAL A 106 14.75 -17.95 1.54
C VAL A 106 15.02 -17.67 3.02
N GLY A 107 14.84 -18.69 3.85
CA GLY A 107 15.21 -18.66 5.26
C GLY A 107 16.21 -19.76 5.57
N MET A 108 17.31 -19.39 6.20
CA MET A 108 18.41 -20.24 6.65
C MET A 108 18.71 -19.97 8.14
N ALA A 109 19.67 -20.68 8.73
CA ALA A 109 20.06 -20.48 10.12
C ALA A 109 20.55 -19.04 10.41
N GLU A 110 21.20 -18.42 9.42
CA GLU A 110 21.79 -17.09 9.51
C GLU A 110 20.77 -15.95 9.36
N GLY A 111 19.58 -16.24 8.83
CA GLY A 111 18.54 -15.24 8.60
C GLY A 111 17.66 -15.54 7.40
N ALA A 112 16.95 -14.52 6.94
CA ALA A 112 16.05 -14.64 5.80
C ALA A 112 16.13 -13.42 4.88
N ALA A 113 15.97 -13.67 3.58
CA ALA A 113 15.88 -12.63 2.55
C ALA A 113 14.53 -12.74 1.84
N PHE A 114 13.88 -11.60 1.62
CA PHE A 114 12.51 -11.53 1.09
C PHE A 114 12.45 -10.59 -0.11
N VAL A 115 11.75 -11.01 -1.16
CA VAL A 115 11.49 -10.18 -2.32
C VAL A 115 10.03 -10.31 -2.77
N VAL A 116 9.50 -9.24 -3.33
CA VAL A 116 8.25 -9.24 -4.10
C VAL A 116 8.54 -8.81 -5.52
N ALA A 117 8.13 -9.60 -6.50
CA ALA A 117 8.10 -9.18 -7.91
C ALA A 117 6.65 -8.89 -8.31
N LEU A 118 6.42 -7.76 -8.98
CA LEU A 118 5.13 -7.31 -9.48
C LEU A 118 5.11 -7.28 -11.00
N PHE A 119 4.06 -7.82 -11.58
CA PHE A 119 3.81 -7.90 -13.02
C PHE A 119 2.49 -7.22 -13.35
N SER A 120 2.42 -6.58 -14.51
CA SER A 120 1.14 -6.11 -15.05
C SER A 120 0.29 -7.29 -15.49
N THR A 121 -1.03 -7.24 -15.25
CA THR A 121 -1.99 -8.20 -15.85
C THR A 121 -2.47 -7.76 -17.22
N GLN A 122 -2.12 -6.55 -17.66
CA GLN A 122 -2.56 -5.96 -18.93
C GLN A 122 -1.52 -6.09 -20.04
N GLN A 123 -0.23 -6.19 -19.67
CA GLN A 123 0.89 -6.31 -20.60
C GLN A 123 1.99 -7.21 -20.01
N PRO A 124 2.80 -7.88 -20.84
CA PRO A 124 3.86 -8.79 -20.37
C PRO A 124 5.07 -8.00 -19.83
N GLU A 125 4.88 -7.32 -18.71
CA GLU A 125 5.84 -6.39 -18.11
C GLU A 125 6.08 -6.72 -16.63
N LEU A 126 7.36 -6.80 -16.26
CA LEU A 126 7.80 -6.72 -14.88
C LEU A 126 7.80 -5.25 -14.45
N VAL A 127 6.93 -4.90 -13.50
CA VAL A 127 6.70 -3.52 -13.07
C VAL A 127 7.70 -3.12 -12.00
N ALA A 128 7.91 -4.00 -11.01
CA ALA A 128 8.81 -3.72 -9.90
C ALA A 128 9.34 -4.99 -9.24
N VAL A 129 10.49 -4.85 -8.59
CA VAL A 129 11.07 -5.79 -7.63
C VAL A 129 11.32 -5.03 -6.33
N LEU A 130 10.80 -5.52 -5.22
CA LEU A 130 10.86 -4.86 -3.93
C LEU A 130 11.48 -5.81 -2.89
N GLU A 131 12.39 -5.31 -2.06
CA GLU A 131 12.70 -5.96 -0.80
C GLU A 131 11.44 -5.95 0.09
N ALA A 132 11.21 -7.04 0.82
CA ALA A 132 9.87 -7.32 1.35
C ALA A 132 9.85 -7.84 2.79
N ASP A 133 10.85 -7.49 3.60
CA ASP A 133 10.83 -7.79 5.04
C ASP A 133 9.79 -6.90 5.73
N TRP A 134 9.88 -5.57 5.57
CA TRP A 134 8.94 -4.58 6.12
C TRP A 134 7.52 -4.80 5.63
N LEU A 135 7.32 -5.03 4.33
CA LEU A 135 6.00 -5.40 3.78
C LEU A 135 5.43 -6.65 4.44
N GLY A 136 6.29 -7.62 4.78
CA GLY A 136 5.88 -8.83 5.50
C GLY A 136 5.38 -8.52 6.90
N ARG A 137 6.02 -7.58 7.59
CA ARG A 137 5.67 -7.14 8.94
C ARG A 137 4.42 -6.28 8.96
N LEU A 138 4.30 -5.30 8.05
CA LEU A 138 3.18 -4.36 8.01
C LEU A 138 1.82 -5.01 7.74
N ARG A 139 1.80 -6.10 6.95
CA ARG A 139 0.55 -6.76 6.55
C ARG A 139 0.04 -7.81 7.54
N THR A 140 0.75 -8.06 8.64
CA THR A 140 0.48 -9.13 9.62
C THR A 140 0.09 -8.51 10.95
#